data_AF-A0A1J1CVM8-F1
#
_entry.id   AF-A0A1J1CVM8-F1
#
_cell.length_a   1.000
_cell.length_b   1.000
_cell.length_c   1.000
_cell.angle_alpha   90.00
_cell.angle_beta   90.00
_cell.angle_gamma   90.00
#
_symmetry.space_group_name_H-M   'P 1'
#
loop_
_entity.id
_entity.type
_entity.pdbx_description
1 polymer ?
#
loop_
_entity_poly.entity_id
_entity_poly.type
_entity_poly.pdbx_seq_one_letter_code
_entity_poly.pdbx_strand_id
1 'polypeptide(L)'
;MKRGSLIIYDNTGEIWVNTGDAEGNILPHIVPTGLPYIITEFGELDGRIVKGVDVETKKLILEDIPKVETEEDKLKDELLKTQAEVVNLKYKEVLSNIK
;
A
#
# COMPACT_ATOMS: atom_id res chain seq x y z
N MET A 1 3.94 17.56 9.50
CA MET A 1 5.07 16.68 9.11
C MET A 1 4.51 15.33 8.71
N LYS A 2 5.15 14.65 7.77
CA LYS A 2 4.91 13.24 7.45
C LYS A 2 6.10 12.43 7.94
N ARG A 3 5.84 11.32 8.63
CA ARG A 3 6.89 10.47 9.22
C ARG A 3 6.48 9.01 9.02
N GLY A 4 7.37 8.22 8.43
CA GLY A 4 7.14 6.79 8.30
C GLY A 4 7.28 6.06 9.63
N SER A 5 7.09 4.75 9.59
CA SER A 5 7.13 3.90 10.77
C SER A 5 8.55 3.69 11.31
N LEU A 6 8.65 3.59 12.63
CA LEU A 6 9.81 3.02 13.32
C LEU A 6 9.50 1.56 13.65
N ILE A 7 10.34 0.68 13.13
CA ILE A 7 10.27 -0.76 13.34
C ILE A 7 11.45 -1.16 14.21
N ILE A 8 11.16 -1.74 15.37
CA ILE A 8 12.16 -2.32 16.29
C ILE A 8 11.95 -3.82 16.28
N TYR A 9 13.04 -4.56 16.14
CA TYR A 9 13.03 -6.01 15.99
C TYR A 9 14.13 -6.65 16.85
N ASP A 10 14.11 -7.97 16.98
CA ASP A 10 15.12 -8.73 17.69
C ASP A 10 16.23 -9.25 16.75
N ASN A 11 17.14 -10.07 17.29
CA ASN A 11 18.22 -10.66 16.49
C ASN A 11 17.76 -11.79 15.56
N THR A 12 16.50 -12.23 15.64
CA THR A 12 15.90 -13.25 14.76
C THR A 12 15.07 -12.62 13.64
N GLY A 13 14.82 -11.31 13.70
CA GLY A 13 14.00 -10.58 12.73
C GLY A 13 12.54 -10.46 13.16
N GLU A 14 12.20 -10.88 14.38
CA GLU A 14 10.86 -10.72 14.93
C GLU A 14 10.61 -9.27 15.36
N ILE A 15 9.47 -8.72 14.96
CA ILE A 15 9.11 -7.32 15.23
C ILE A 15 8.55 -7.20 16.63
N TRP A 16 9.14 -6.32 17.43
CA TRP A 16 8.63 -5.96 18.75
C TRP A 16 7.76 -4.71 18.72
N VAL A 17 8.14 -3.73 17.90
CA VAL A 17 7.43 -2.45 17.80
C VAL A 17 7.32 -2.04 16.35
N ASN A 18 6.12 -1.63 15.95
CA ASN A 18 5.86 -0.92 14.70
C ASN A 18 4.95 0.27 15.04
N THR A 19 5.45 1.50 14.86
CA THR A 19 4.70 2.70 15.25
C THR A 19 3.63 3.12 14.24
N GLY A 20 3.67 2.56 13.03
CA GLY A 20 2.92 3.03 11.88
C GLY A 20 3.35 4.41 11.39
N ASP A 21 2.79 4.78 10.24
CA ASP A 21 2.97 6.09 9.64
C ASP A 21 2.13 7.13 10.37
N ALA A 22 2.65 8.35 10.44
CA ALA A 22 2.00 9.45 11.13
C ALA A 22 2.09 10.76 10.33
N GLU A 23 1.01 11.55 10.37
CA GLU A 23 0.90 12.86 9.72
C GLU A 23 0.38 13.92 10.70
N GLY A 24 0.89 15.15 10.57
CA GLY A 24 0.41 16.32 11.32
C GLY A 24 1.43 16.91 12.29
N ASN A 25 0.97 17.30 13.49
CA ASN A 25 1.83 17.79 14.58
C ASN A 25 2.40 16.60 15.36
N ILE A 26 3.45 16.00 14.80
CA ILE A 26 4.08 14.80 15.30
C ILE A 26 5.53 15.08 15.67
N LEU A 27 6.08 14.28 16.59
CA LEU A 27 7.49 14.38 16.99
C LEU A 27 8.36 13.45 16.11
N PRO A 28 9.65 13.80 15.89
CA PRO A 28 10.59 12.90 15.25
C PRO A 28 10.77 11.62 16.08
N HIS A 29 11.18 10.54 15.43
CA HIS A 29 11.51 9.30 16.13
C HIS A 29 12.71 9.50 17.05
N ILE A 30 12.61 8.97 18.26
CA ILE A 30 13.74 8.80 19.16
C ILE A 30 14.25 7.38 18.94
N VAL A 31 15.45 7.25 18.37
CA VAL A 31 16.03 5.95 18.06
C VAL A 31 16.44 5.21 19.33
N PRO A 32 16.17 3.91 19.45
CA PRO A 32 16.58 3.14 20.61
C PRO A 32 18.09 2.94 20.63
N THR A 33 18.69 2.96 21.81
CA THR A 33 20.10 2.61 22.00
C THR A 33 20.23 1.11 22.25
N GLY A 34 21.05 0.43 21.45
CA GLY A 34 21.37 -0.99 21.63
C GLY A 34 20.34 -1.99 21.08
N LEU A 35 19.27 -1.51 20.42
CA LEU A 35 18.32 -2.35 19.70
C LEU A 35 18.40 -2.08 18.19
N PRO A 36 18.28 -3.12 17.35
CA PRO A 36 18.23 -2.91 15.91
C PRO A 36 16.87 -2.30 15.53
N TYR A 37 16.91 -1.37 14.57
CA TYR A 37 15.72 -0.66 14.10
C TYR A 37 15.81 -0.32 12.61
N ILE A 38 14.64 -0.12 12.00
CA ILE A 38 14.46 0.40 10.65
C ILE A 38 13.45 1.55 10.73
N ILE A 39 13.72 2.65 10.02
CA ILE A 39 12.77 3.74 9.82
C ILE A 39 12.37 3.71 8.35
N THR A 40 11.07 3.62 8.09
CA THR A 40 10.53 3.65 6.73
C THR A 40 10.22 5.08 6.29
N GLU A 41 10.04 5.26 4.99
CA GLU A 41 9.43 6.47 4.45
C GLU A 41 7.91 6.45 4.70
N PHE A 42 7.29 7.64 4.70
CA PHE A 42 5.84 7.76 4.81
C PHE A 42 5.17 7.23 3.55
N GLY A 43 4.20 6.33 3.71
CA GLY A 43 3.49 5.62 2.64
C GLY A 43 4.21 4.36 2.15
N GLU A 44 5.40 4.02 2.67
CA GLU A 44 6.16 2.84 2.21
C GLU A 44 5.43 1.52 2.50
N LEU A 45 4.64 1.50 3.57
CA LEU A 45 3.91 0.34 4.06
C LEU A 45 2.42 0.35 3.68
N ASP A 46 1.97 1.29 2.85
CA ASP A 46 0.57 1.40 2.47
C ASP A 46 0.09 0.12 1.78
N GLY A 47 -0.98 -0.47 2.33
CA GLY A 47 -1.54 -1.72 1.81
C GLY A 47 -0.69 -2.97 2.10
N ARG A 48 0.33 -2.88 2.97
CA ARG A 48 1.23 -3.98 3.32
C ARG A 48 1.32 -4.17 4.82
N ILE A 49 1.56 -5.41 5.23
CA ILE A 49 1.85 -5.81 6.60
C ILE A 49 3.32 -6.18 6.69
N VAL A 50 4.00 -5.66 7.71
CA VAL A 50 5.36 -6.08 8.02
C VAL A 50 5.31 -7.38 8.82
N LYS A 51 5.84 -8.47 8.25
CA LYS A 51 5.90 -9.79 8.90
C LYS A 51 7.14 -9.98 9.76
N GLY A 52 8.22 -9.33 9.38
CA GLY A 52 9.52 -9.49 10.02
C GLY A 52 10.58 -8.64 9.33
N VAL A 53 11.81 -8.83 9.77
CA VAL A 53 13.00 -8.24 9.16
C VAL A 53 13.96 -9.36 8.79
N ASP A 54 14.46 -9.35 7.57
CA ASP A 54 15.60 -10.18 7.20
C ASP A 54 16.84 -9.61 7.87
N VAL A 55 17.39 -10.35 8.84
CA VAL A 55 18.53 -9.93 9.67
C VAL A 55 19.82 -9.80 8.86
N GLU A 56 19.98 -10.59 7.79
CA GLU A 56 21.18 -10.54 6.94
C GLU A 56 21.17 -9.31 6.05
N THR A 57 20.03 -9.05 5.39
CA THR A 57 19.91 -7.93 4.45
C THR A 57 19.42 -6.63 5.08
N LYS A 58 18.93 -6.69 6.33
CA LYS A 58 18.28 -5.59 7.06
C LYS A 58 17.09 -5.00 6.31
N LYS A 59 16.37 -5.84 5.56
CA LYS A 59 15.18 -5.44 4.80
C LYS A 59 13.91 -5.97 5.43
N LEU A 60 12.82 -5.23 5.27
CA LEU A 60 11.51 -5.65 5.74
C LEU A 60 10.97 -6.80 4.89
N ILE A 61 10.41 -7.80 5.56
CA ILE A 61 9.62 -8.84 4.92
C ILE A 61 8.17 -8.36 4.94
N LEU A 62 7.65 -8.03 3.75
CA LEU A 62 6.33 -7.44 3.56
C LEU A 62 5.36 -8.45 2.95
N GLU A 63 4.11 -8.40 3.37
CA GLU A 63 2.99 -9.15 2.80
C GLU A 63 1.89 -8.17 2.40
N ASP A 64 1.32 -8.30 1.21
CA ASP A 64 0.23 -7.44 0.78
C ASP A 64 -1.05 -7.75 1.59
N ILE A 65 -1.75 -6.71 2.04
CA ILE A 65 -3.05 -6.87 2.69
C ILE A 65 -4.03 -7.38 1.63
N PRO A 66 -4.70 -8.53 1.86
CA PRO A 66 -5.67 -9.03 0.90
C PRO A 66 -6.77 -7.99 0.73
N LYS A 67 -6.85 -7.42 -0.49
CA LYS A 67 -7.84 -6.43 -0.85
C LYS A 67 -9.17 -7.16 -1.01
N VAL A 68 -10.04 -7.06 -0.01
CA VAL A 68 -11.42 -7.52 -0.14
C VAL A 68 -12.13 -6.52 -1.05
N GLU A 69 -12.52 -6.96 -2.25
CA GLU A 69 -13.33 -6.13 -3.15
C GLU A 69 -14.62 -5.75 -2.44
N THR A 70 -14.84 -4.45 -2.28
CA THR A 70 -16.11 -3.95 -1.77
C THR A 70 -17.17 -4.03 -2.87
N GLU A 71 -18.45 -4.09 -2.49
CA GLU A 71 -19.53 -4.02 -3.48
C GLU A 71 -19.47 -2.73 -4.31
N GLU A 72 -18.95 -1.63 -3.73
CA GLU A 72 -18.74 -0.38 -4.45
C GLU A 72 -17.64 -0.49 -5.53
N ASP A 73 -16.55 -1.20 -5.24
CA ASP A 73 -15.48 -1.44 -6.22
C ASP A 73 -16.01 -2.27 -7.40
N LYS A 74 -16.80 -3.32 -7.12
CA LYS A 74 -17.44 -4.13 -8.17
C LYS A 74 -18.38 -3.30 -9.04
N LEU A 75 -19.20 -2.46 -8.42
CA LEU A 75 -20.13 -1.57 -9.14
C LEU A 75 -19.37 -0.56 -10.02
N LYS A 76 -18.24 -0.01 -9.55
CA LYS A 76 -17.39 0.89 -10.35
C LYS A 76 -16.80 0.16 -11.56
N ASP A 77 -16.31 -1.06 -11.38
CA ASP A 77 -15.75 -1.86 -12.46
C ASP A 77 -16.81 -2.24 -13.51
N GLU A 78 -18.01 -2.62 -13.06
CA GLU A 78 -19.13 -2.93 -13.96
C GLU A 78 -19.59 -1.69 -14.73
N LEU A 79 -19.66 -0.53 -14.06
CA LEU A 79 -19.96 0.74 -14.71
C LEU A 79 -18.92 1.11 -15.76
N LEU A 80 -17.62 0.90 -15.48
CA LEU A 80 -16.54 1.18 -16.42
C LEU A 80 -16.62 0.29 -17.66
N LYS A 81 -16.88 -1.01 -17.47
CA LYS A 81 -17.07 -1.98 -18.56
C LYS A 81 -18.26 -1.60 -19.44
N THR A 82 -19.40 -1.29 -18.83
CA THR A 82 -20.62 -0.88 -19.55
C THR A 82 -20.38 0.39 -20.36
N GLN A 83 -19.69 1.39 -19.79
CA GLN A 83 -19.33 2.61 -20.53
C GLN A 83 -18.41 2.32 -21.72
N ALA A 84 -17.40 1.47 -21.55
CA ALA A 84 -16.50 1.07 -22.63
C ALA A 84 -17.25 0.36 -23.77
N GLU A 85 -18.21 -0.51 -23.45
CA GLU A 85 -19.06 -1.17 -24.44
C GLU A 85 -19.93 -0.16 -25.19
N VAL A 86 -20.57 0.77 -24.50
CA VAL A 86 -21.38 1.83 -25.12
C VAL A 86 -20.54 2.68 -26.08
N VAL A 87 -19.32 3.05 -25.70
CA VAL A 87 -18.40 3.80 -26.58
C VAL A 87 -18.06 2.98 -27.82
N ASN A 88 -17.75 1.69 -27.66
CA ASN A 88 -17.41 0.82 -28.78
C ASN A 88 -18.60 0.63 -29.75
N LEU A 89 -19.82 0.48 -29.23
CA LEU A 89 -21.03 0.39 -30.04
C LEU A 89 -21.27 1.69 -30.83
N LYS A 90 -21.18 2.85 -30.18
CA LYS A 90 -21.29 4.16 -30.86
C LYS A 90 -20.24 4.34 -31.94
N TYR A 91 -19.00 3.91 -31.69
CA TYR A 91 -17.94 3.99 -32.69
C TYR A 91 -18.25 3.14 -33.92
N LYS A 92 -18.75 1.91 -33.74
CA LYS A 92 -19.17 1.03 -34.84
C LYS A 92 -20.34 1.63 -35.64
N GLU A 93 -21.31 2.22 -34.95
CA GLU A 93 -22.46 2.88 -35.59
C GLU A 93 -22.03 4.07 -36.46
N VAL A 94 -21.11 4.91 -35.96
CA VAL A 94 -20.52 6.00 -36.75
C VAL A 94 -19.80 5.47 -37.99
N LEU A 95 -19.00 4.41 -37.85
CA LEU A 95 -18.31 3.80 -38.99
C LEU A 95 -19.27 3.21 -40.02
N SER A 96 -20.39 2.62 -39.60
CA SER A 96 -21.39 2.09 -40.53
C SER A 96 -22.13 3.18 -41.30
N ASN A 97 -22.28 4.38 -40.72
CA ASN A 97 -23.01 5.50 -41.30
C ASN A 97 -22.16 6.38 -42.25
N ILE A 98 -20.85 6.08 -42.38
CA ILE A 98 -19.92 6.78 -43.28
C ILE A 98 -19.76 6.05 -44.64
N LYS A 99 -20.38 4.87 -44.80
CA LYS A 99 -20.49 4.15 -46.09
C LYS A 99 -21.79 4.51 -46.82
#